data_AF-A0A497GVJ7-F1
#
_entry.id   AF-A0A497GVJ7-F1
#
_cell.length_a   1.000
_cell.length_b   1.000
_cell.length_c   1.000
_cell.angle_alpha   90.00
_cell.angle_beta   90.00
_cell.angle_gamma   90.00
#
_symmetry.space_group_name_H-M   'P 1'
#
loop_
_entity.id
_entity.type
_entity.pdbx_description
1 polymer ?
#
loop_
_entity_poly.entity_id
_entity_poly.type
_entity_poly.pdbx_seq_one_letter_code
_entity_poly.pdbx_strand_id
1 'polypeptide(L)'
;MMRSHSISQPRRAVSYAFIFTLSLVFAVASASSVSARPSHQLRRPSHHAYERSALTRRHTLTRSAQRRWHVDAYHDPKVDVRAVNKKLEAFAKAHPKNVKLTALTHVSGEPLYRVDVMAAPQVGGNKGNKAKTKPTRPLRVLLSSGVHGNEPTGVYATLALLGKILKDDHLRQRFFVTFIPMVNSSGLAAMTRKNARDQDINRSFIVGHQTAEGRALTRSLGGERFDLSLDLHGAFREGFFLIRAKDDGTISQRILSSMPSAALLAPAPGESAVGPYELHSRGGATSNNPGTFKGFMSERSTYSYTLEYPRRLASKRQLSGLLRLVGSALNNVDRHGQRN
;
A
#
# COMPACT_ATOMS: atom_id res chain seq x y z
N MET A 1 19.79 -70.08 1.10
CA MET A 1 20.74 -69.39 0.21
C MET A 1 20.11 -68.08 -0.26
N MET A 2 20.81 -66.98 0.03
CA MET A 2 20.73 -65.62 -0.52
C MET A 2 19.41 -64.84 -0.58
N ARG A 3 19.37 -63.85 0.32
CA ARG A 3 18.54 -62.63 0.32
C ARG A 3 18.94 -61.69 -0.82
N SER A 4 18.00 -60.94 -1.37
CA SER A 4 18.27 -59.61 -1.94
C SER A 4 17.21 -58.61 -1.45
N HIS A 5 17.62 -57.73 -0.55
CA HIS A 5 16.86 -56.54 -0.13
C HIS A 5 17.13 -55.41 -1.12
N SER A 6 16.08 -54.80 -1.67
CA SER A 6 16.15 -53.53 -2.37
C SER A 6 15.60 -52.43 -1.47
N ILE A 7 16.50 -51.63 -0.91
CA ILE A 7 16.23 -50.44 -0.12
C ILE A 7 15.95 -49.28 -1.08
N SER A 8 14.71 -48.78 -1.11
CA SER A 8 14.37 -47.54 -1.80
C SER A 8 14.57 -46.35 -0.84
N GLN A 9 15.48 -45.44 -1.21
CA GLN A 9 15.68 -44.19 -0.48
C GLN A 9 14.55 -43.19 -0.76
N PRO A 10 14.07 -42.42 0.23
CA PRO A 10 13.19 -41.28 -0.02
C PRO A 10 14.00 -40.08 -0.54
N ARG A 11 13.59 -39.56 -1.71
CA ARG A 11 14.08 -38.28 -2.25
C ARG A 11 13.71 -37.15 -1.29
N ARG A 12 14.72 -36.51 -0.70
CA ARG A 12 14.57 -35.29 0.10
C ARG A 12 14.05 -34.16 -0.78
N ALA A 13 12.87 -33.65 -0.46
CA ALA A 13 12.36 -32.39 -1.00
C ALA A 13 13.22 -31.23 -0.47
N VAL A 14 13.84 -30.49 -1.38
CA VAL A 14 14.58 -29.26 -1.06
C VAL A 14 13.57 -28.14 -0.87
N SER A 15 13.28 -27.82 0.40
CA SER A 15 12.48 -26.66 0.78
C SER A 15 13.30 -25.38 0.62
N TYR A 16 13.00 -24.56 -0.39
CA TYR A 16 13.54 -23.20 -0.50
C TYR A 16 12.86 -22.27 0.50
N ALA A 17 13.44 -22.15 1.70
CA ALA A 17 13.13 -21.08 2.64
C ALA A 17 13.91 -19.82 2.24
N PHE A 18 13.27 -18.91 1.49
CA PHE A 18 13.84 -17.58 1.24
C PHE A 18 13.49 -16.64 2.41
N ILE A 19 14.46 -16.43 3.30
CA ILE A 19 14.44 -15.36 4.29
C ILE A 19 14.96 -14.09 3.59
N PHE A 20 14.09 -13.11 3.36
CA PHE A 20 14.50 -11.76 2.95
C PHE A 20 14.58 -10.87 4.18
N THR A 21 15.81 -10.57 4.63
CA THR A 21 16.08 -9.46 5.54
C THR A 21 16.23 -8.17 4.74
N LEU A 22 15.27 -7.26 4.87
CA LEU A 22 15.40 -5.89 4.40
C LEU A 22 15.77 -5.01 5.60
N SER A 23 17.06 -4.72 5.76
CA SER A 23 17.56 -3.86 6.83
C SER A 23 17.19 -2.39 6.55
N LEU A 24 16.51 -1.75 7.51
CA LEU A 24 16.24 -0.31 7.49
C LEU A 24 17.31 0.37 8.36
N VAL A 25 18.18 1.17 7.74
CA VAL A 25 19.19 1.98 8.45
C VAL A 25 18.51 3.22 9.05
N PHE A 26 18.64 3.41 10.36
CA PHE A 26 18.32 4.66 11.06
C PHE A 26 19.62 5.44 11.28
N ALA A 27 19.71 6.65 10.72
CA ALA A 27 20.69 7.63 11.15
C ALA A 27 20.03 8.60 12.14
N VAL A 28 20.52 8.64 13.37
CA VAL A 28 20.19 9.64 14.39
C VAL A 28 21.33 10.65 14.39
N ALA A 29 21.05 11.89 14.04
CA ALA A 29 21.97 13.01 14.25
C ALA A 29 21.43 13.87 15.39
N SER A 30 22.15 13.86 16.51
CA SER A 30 21.96 14.75 17.65
C SER A 30 22.88 15.95 17.44
N ALA A 31 22.36 17.17 17.61
CA ALA A 31 23.21 18.35 17.81
C ALA A 31 22.58 19.27 18.85
N SER A 32 23.32 19.44 19.95
CA SER A 32 23.04 20.36 21.04
C SER A 32 23.41 21.80 20.66
N SER A 33 22.67 22.74 21.21
CA SER A 33 22.91 24.19 21.19
C SER A 33 24.06 24.60 22.12
N VAL A 34 24.68 25.77 21.85
CA VAL A 34 24.85 26.92 22.80
C VAL A 34 25.68 28.07 22.18
N SER A 35 25.10 29.29 22.26
CA SER A 35 25.65 30.66 22.49
C SER A 35 26.53 31.47 21.49
N ALA A 36 25.91 32.54 20.94
CA ALA A 36 26.24 33.99 20.90
C ALA A 36 27.72 34.48 21.07
N ARG A 37 28.29 35.52 20.41
CA ARG A 37 27.92 36.81 19.73
C ARG A 37 29.25 37.42 19.14
N PRO A 38 29.39 38.66 18.56
CA PRO A 38 28.50 39.58 17.82
C PRO A 38 29.09 40.20 16.51
N SER A 39 28.21 40.91 15.78
CA SER A 39 28.42 42.09 14.89
C SER A 39 29.51 42.11 13.80
N HIS A 40 29.08 42.05 12.53
CA HIS A 40 29.53 43.01 11.51
C HIS A 40 28.43 43.21 10.44
N GLN A 41 28.12 44.48 10.17
CA GLN A 41 27.22 44.94 9.12
C GLN A 41 27.73 44.54 7.74
N LEU A 42 26.96 43.77 6.96
CA LEU A 42 27.10 43.73 5.50
C LEU A 42 25.73 43.55 4.83
N ARG A 43 25.33 44.62 4.13
CA ARG A 43 24.39 44.78 2.98
C ARG A 43 23.39 43.64 2.69
N ARG A 44 22.10 44.00 2.74
CA ARG A 44 20.98 43.22 2.19
C ARG A 44 21.07 43.10 0.66
N PRO A 45 20.97 41.89 0.06
CA PRO A 45 20.60 41.73 -1.34
C PRO A 45 19.09 41.52 -1.48
N SER A 46 18.57 42.03 -2.58
CA SER A 46 17.16 42.07 -2.99
C SER A 46 16.54 40.69 -3.26
N HIS A 47 15.21 40.65 -3.20
CA HIS A 47 14.30 39.50 -3.34
C HIS A 47 14.33 38.74 -4.69
N HIS A 48 15.39 38.87 -5.50
CA HIS A 48 15.47 38.31 -6.86
C HIS A 48 16.59 37.28 -7.10
N ALA A 49 17.31 36.83 -6.07
CA ALA A 49 18.49 35.97 -6.22
C ALA A 49 18.29 34.47 -5.88
N TYR A 50 17.10 34.04 -5.43
CA TYR A 50 16.87 32.62 -5.08
C TYR A 50 16.27 31.77 -6.23
N GLU A 51 15.83 32.40 -7.33
CA GLU A 51 15.15 31.71 -8.43
C GLU A 51 16.05 31.33 -9.63
N ARG A 52 17.36 31.60 -9.59
CA ARG A 52 18.25 31.32 -10.75
C ARG A 52 19.38 30.31 -10.52
N SER A 53 19.53 29.74 -9.33
CA SER A 53 20.55 28.69 -9.07
C SER A 53 20.01 27.26 -9.04
N ALA A 54 18.69 27.06 -9.09
CA ALA A 54 18.06 25.72 -9.15
C ALA A 54 17.79 25.21 -10.58
N LEU A 55 18.03 26.04 -11.61
CA LEU A 55 17.64 25.78 -13.01
C LEU A 55 18.75 25.23 -13.92
N THR A 56 19.93 24.89 -13.40
CA THR A 56 21.06 24.37 -14.21
C THR A 56 21.72 23.10 -13.67
N ARG A 57 20.96 22.25 -12.95
CA ARG A 57 21.26 20.81 -12.94
C ARG A 57 20.21 20.10 -13.79
N ARG A 58 20.46 20.06 -15.10
CA ARG A 58 19.92 19.00 -15.96
C ARG A 58 20.40 17.68 -15.36
N HIS A 59 19.61 17.07 -14.49
CA HIS A 59 19.66 15.64 -14.28
C HIS A 59 19.17 15.00 -15.57
N THR A 60 20.05 14.93 -16.56
CA THR A 60 19.98 13.89 -17.59
C THR A 60 20.09 12.57 -16.84
N LEU A 61 18.93 12.05 -16.42
CA LEU A 61 18.80 10.63 -16.16
C LEU A 61 19.37 9.95 -17.41
N THR A 62 20.47 9.25 -17.24
CA THR A 62 21.11 8.53 -18.33
C THR A 62 20.05 7.64 -18.99
N ARG A 63 20.08 7.52 -20.32
CA ARG A 63 19.21 6.58 -21.05
C ARG A 63 19.24 5.16 -20.46
N SER A 64 20.31 4.79 -19.73
CA SER A 64 20.46 3.54 -18.99
C SER A 64 19.66 3.44 -17.67
N ALA A 65 19.36 4.56 -16.99
CA ALA A 65 18.43 4.60 -15.87
C ALA A 65 16.97 4.46 -16.34
N GLN A 66 16.61 5.08 -17.48
CA GLN A 66 15.30 4.90 -18.12
C GLN A 66 15.13 3.50 -18.73
N ARG A 67 16.15 2.95 -19.41
CA ARG A 67 16.12 1.57 -19.96
C ARG A 67 15.93 0.48 -18.92
N ARG A 68 16.36 0.69 -17.67
CA ARG A 68 16.20 -0.31 -16.60
C ARG A 68 14.74 -0.55 -16.18
N TRP A 69 13.81 0.31 -16.59
CA TRP A 69 12.39 0.24 -16.23
C TRP A 69 11.48 -0.14 -17.41
N HIS A 70 12.04 -0.49 -18.57
CA HIS A 70 11.25 -0.92 -19.72
C HIS A 70 10.96 -2.43 -19.72
N VAL A 71 9.65 -2.72 -19.69
CA VAL A 71 8.91 -3.84 -20.29
C VAL A 71 9.67 -5.16 -20.46
N ASP A 72 9.58 -6.03 -19.46
CA ASP A 72 9.78 -7.47 -19.65
C ASP A 72 8.48 -8.07 -20.23
N ALA A 73 8.57 -9.23 -20.89
CA ALA A 73 7.41 -9.97 -21.38
C ALA A 73 6.40 -10.20 -20.23
N TYR A 74 5.33 -9.42 -20.25
CA TYR A 74 4.38 -9.25 -19.15
C TYR A 74 3.45 -10.46 -19.04
N HIS A 75 3.42 -11.08 -17.86
CA HIS A 75 2.40 -12.04 -17.47
C HIS A 75 1.99 -11.74 -16.03
N ASP A 76 0.77 -11.24 -15.84
CA ASP A 76 0.17 -11.25 -14.51
C ASP A 76 -0.05 -12.71 -14.11
N PRO A 77 0.52 -13.18 -12.99
CA PRO A 77 0.29 -14.54 -12.54
C PRO A 77 -1.21 -14.71 -12.28
N LYS A 78 -1.80 -15.75 -12.87
CA LYS A 78 -3.16 -16.17 -12.52
C LYS A 78 -3.20 -16.45 -11.03
N VAL A 79 -4.11 -15.80 -10.33
CA VAL A 79 -4.34 -16.02 -8.91
C VAL A 79 -5.43 -17.06 -8.76
N ASP A 80 -5.11 -18.14 -8.05
CA ASP A 80 -6.13 -19.09 -7.63
C ASP A 80 -6.91 -18.51 -6.44
N VAL A 81 -8.17 -18.14 -6.71
CA VAL A 81 -9.12 -17.60 -5.73
C VAL A 81 -9.28 -18.52 -4.52
N ARG A 82 -9.37 -19.84 -4.74
CA ARG A 82 -9.52 -20.81 -3.66
C ARG A 82 -8.26 -20.91 -2.83
N ALA A 83 -7.08 -20.83 -3.46
CA ALA A 83 -5.81 -20.79 -2.74
C ALA A 83 -5.68 -19.53 -1.88
N VAL A 84 -6.15 -18.37 -2.36
CA VAL A 84 -6.23 -17.14 -1.57
C VAL A 84 -7.14 -17.33 -0.36
N ASN A 85 -8.36 -17.82 -0.56
CA ASN A 85 -9.33 -18.07 0.52
C ASN A 85 -8.78 -19.02 1.57
N LYS A 86 -8.25 -20.18 1.16
CA LYS A 86 -7.60 -21.16 2.04
C LYS A 86 -6.46 -20.55 2.85
N LYS A 87 -5.69 -19.62 2.26
CA LYS A 87 -4.60 -18.93 2.97
C LYS A 87 -5.12 -17.96 4.02
N LEU A 88 -6.21 -17.25 3.76
CA LEU A 88 -6.86 -16.36 4.74
C LEU A 88 -7.43 -17.15 5.92
N GLU A 89 -8.10 -18.26 5.63
CA GLU A 89 -8.60 -19.20 6.65
C GLU A 89 -7.45 -19.78 7.48
N ALA A 90 -6.34 -20.14 6.84
CA ALA A 90 -5.16 -20.64 7.53
C ALA A 90 -4.55 -19.58 8.47
N PHE A 91 -4.50 -18.30 8.08
CA PHE A 91 -4.08 -17.22 8.98
C PHE A 91 -5.00 -17.10 10.20
N ALA A 92 -6.32 -17.14 10.00
CA ALA A 92 -7.29 -17.06 11.08
C ALA A 92 -7.16 -18.26 12.04
N LYS A 93 -7.01 -19.47 11.50
CA LYS A 93 -6.81 -20.70 12.28
C LYS A 93 -5.49 -20.71 13.05
N ALA A 94 -4.41 -20.21 12.46
CA ALA A 94 -3.09 -20.15 13.10
C ALA A 94 -2.99 -19.05 14.18
N HIS A 95 -3.80 -18.00 14.07
CA HIS A 95 -3.75 -16.84 14.96
C HIS A 95 -5.14 -16.42 15.51
N PRO A 96 -5.90 -17.33 16.15
CA PRO A 96 -7.31 -17.10 16.49
C PRO A 96 -7.54 -15.97 17.51
N LYS A 97 -6.52 -15.61 18.30
CA LYS A 97 -6.56 -14.47 19.23
C LYS A 97 -6.28 -13.12 18.55
N ASN A 98 -5.58 -13.15 17.41
CA ASN A 98 -5.07 -11.95 16.74
C ASN A 98 -5.77 -11.67 15.41
N VAL A 99 -6.48 -12.64 14.84
CA VAL A 99 -7.13 -12.53 13.52
C VAL A 99 -8.60 -12.89 13.65
N LYS A 100 -9.46 -11.94 13.30
CA LYS A 100 -10.88 -12.19 13.06
C LYS A 100 -11.14 -12.21 11.56
N LEU A 101 -11.53 -13.37 11.03
CA LEU A 101 -11.96 -13.53 9.64
C LEU A 101 -13.48 -13.51 9.58
N THR A 102 -14.05 -12.61 8.78
CA THR A 102 -15.50 -12.46 8.61
C THR A 102 -15.85 -12.54 7.12
N ALA A 103 -16.72 -13.47 6.74
CA ALA A 103 -17.31 -13.47 5.41
C ALA A 103 -18.43 -12.43 5.36
N LEU A 104 -18.25 -11.35 4.60
CA LEU A 104 -19.22 -10.26 4.51
C LEU A 104 -20.43 -10.62 3.65
N THR A 105 -20.20 -11.47 2.65
CA THR A 105 -21.18 -12.01 1.70
C THR A 105 -20.50 -13.13 0.91
N HIS A 106 -21.28 -13.87 0.12
CA HIS A 106 -20.75 -14.74 -0.94
C HIS A 106 -21.10 -14.13 -2.30
N VAL A 107 -20.14 -14.10 -3.22
CA VAL A 107 -20.29 -13.54 -4.56
C VAL A 107 -19.71 -14.54 -5.55
N SER A 108 -20.55 -14.99 -6.48
CA SER A 108 -20.20 -16.01 -7.49
C SER A 108 -19.64 -17.30 -6.85
N GLY A 109 -20.23 -17.71 -5.72
CA GLY A 109 -19.83 -18.92 -4.98
C GLY A 109 -18.61 -18.75 -4.07
N GLU A 110 -17.94 -17.60 -4.07
CA GLU A 110 -16.73 -17.36 -3.27
C GLU A 110 -16.99 -16.30 -2.18
N PRO A 111 -16.46 -16.47 -0.96
CA PRO A 111 -16.62 -15.50 0.12
C PRO A 111 -15.87 -14.19 -0.16
N LEU A 112 -16.51 -13.07 0.15
CA LEU A 112 -15.85 -11.77 0.29
C LEU A 112 -15.40 -11.60 1.75
N TYR A 113 -14.11 -11.78 2.00
CA TYR A 113 -13.56 -11.72 3.35
C TYR A 113 -13.16 -10.31 3.79
N ARG A 114 -13.45 -10.05 5.06
CA ARG A 114 -12.81 -9.04 5.90
C ARG A 114 -11.90 -9.74 6.91
N VAL A 115 -10.70 -9.22 7.08
CA VAL A 115 -9.72 -9.71 8.07
C VAL A 115 -9.37 -8.56 9.01
N ASP A 116 -9.78 -8.63 10.26
CA ASP A 116 -9.34 -7.68 11.28
C ASP A 116 -8.16 -8.27 12.06
N VAL A 117 -7.03 -7.56 12.05
CA VAL A 117 -5.85 -7.92 12.83
C VAL A 117 -5.82 -7.09 14.11
N MET A 118 -5.94 -7.79 15.25
CA MET A 118 -5.98 -7.18 16.58
C MET A 118 -4.63 -6.58 16.95
N ALA A 119 -4.68 -5.41 17.57
CA ALA A 119 -3.50 -4.75 18.11
C ALA A 119 -2.85 -5.60 19.20
N ALA A 120 -1.52 -5.59 19.24
CA ALA A 120 -0.78 -6.19 20.34
C ALA A 120 -0.90 -5.30 21.60
N PRO A 121 -0.85 -5.89 22.81
CA PRO A 121 -0.79 -5.11 24.03
C PRO A 121 0.35 -4.10 23.98
N GLN A 122 0.08 -2.88 24.45
CA GLN A 122 1.13 -1.87 24.63
C GLN A 122 2.04 -2.35 25.77
N VAL A 123 3.35 -2.44 25.51
CA VAL A 123 4.31 -2.69 26.60
C VAL A 123 4.42 -1.39 27.39
N GLY A 124 4.01 -1.43 28.66
CA GLY A 124 4.06 -0.27 29.55
C GLY A 124 5.46 0.34 29.54
N GLY A 125 5.54 1.64 29.25
CA GLY A 125 6.80 2.38 29.29
C GLY A 125 7.47 2.20 30.65
N ASN A 126 8.77 1.94 30.63
CA ASN A 126 9.60 1.76 31.81
C ASN A 126 9.29 2.89 32.82
N LYS A 127 8.89 2.54 34.05
CA LYS A 127 8.43 3.48 35.11
C LYS A 127 9.47 4.54 35.53
N GLY A 128 10.63 4.62 34.87
CA GLY A 128 11.77 5.46 35.24
C GLY A 128 11.99 6.74 34.44
N ASN A 129 11.30 6.99 33.30
CA ASN A 129 11.51 8.22 32.53
C ASN A 129 10.18 8.97 32.31
N LYS A 130 9.97 10.04 33.09
CA LYS A 130 8.82 10.97 33.01
C LYS A 130 8.89 11.89 31.78
N ALA A 131 9.13 11.35 30.58
CA ALA A 131 8.73 12.05 29.36
C ALA A 131 7.25 11.72 29.15
N LYS A 132 6.37 12.69 29.46
CA LYS A 132 4.92 12.63 29.26
C LYS A 132 4.57 12.44 27.77
N THR A 133 4.76 11.24 27.23
CA THR A 133 4.17 10.84 25.96
C THR A 133 2.89 10.11 26.30
N LYS A 134 1.75 10.76 26.02
CA LYS A 134 0.42 10.14 26.12
C LYS A 134 0.48 8.81 25.38
N PRO A 135 0.06 7.66 25.96
CA PRO A 135 0.03 6.42 25.22
C PRO A 135 -0.84 6.62 23.98
N THR A 136 -0.22 6.54 22.81
CA THR A 136 -0.91 6.75 21.53
C THR A 136 -1.67 5.49 21.20
N ARG A 137 -2.98 5.60 21.00
CA ARG A 137 -3.77 4.49 20.49
C ARG A 137 -3.15 3.97 19.18
N PRO A 138 -3.24 2.67 18.89
CA PRO A 138 -2.92 2.17 17.55
C PRO A 138 -3.73 2.91 16.48
N LEU A 139 -3.09 3.23 15.36
CA LEU A 139 -3.76 3.81 14.21
C LEU A 139 -4.61 2.76 13.50
N ARG A 140 -5.83 3.14 13.11
CA ARG A 140 -6.76 2.30 12.38
C ARG A 140 -6.47 2.41 10.89
N VAL A 141 -6.05 1.32 10.27
CA VAL A 141 -5.70 1.27 8.85
C VAL A 141 -6.63 0.30 8.13
N LEU A 142 -7.19 0.75 7.00
CA LEU A 142 -7.88 -0.10 6.05
C LEU A 142 -6.98 -0.34 4.83
N LEU A 143 -6.85 -1.59 4.41
CA LEU A 143 -6.18 -1.94 3.17
C LEU A 143 -7.08 -2.87 2.33
N SER A 144 -7.51 -2.40 1.17
CA SER A 144 -8.27 -3.18 0.18
C SER A 144 -7.46 -3.46 -1.08
N SER A 145 -7.79 -4.56 -1.75
CA SER A 145 -7.21 -4.90 -3.05
C SER A 145 -8.14 -5.76 -3.89
N GLY A 146 -7.84 -5.85 -5.18
CA GLY A 146 -8.53 -6.76 -6.10
C GLY A 146 -9.98 -6.35 -6.38
N VAL A 147 -10.29 -5.05 -6.36
CA VAL A 147 -11.59 -4.53 -6.83
C VAL A 147 -11.73 -4.68 -8.35
N HIS A 148 -10.61 -4.65 -9.07
CA HIS A 148 -10.52 -5.16 -10.43
C HIS A 148 -9.77 -6.49 -10.42
N GLY A 149 -10.35 -7.51 -11.06
CA GLY A 149 -9.81 -8.85 -11.06
C GLY A 149 -8.55 -9.03 -11.91
N ASN A 150 -8.37 -8.19 -12.91
CA ASN A 150 -7.18 -8.16 -13.76
C ASN A 150 -6.00 -7.38 -13.14
N GLU A 151 -6.03 -7.11 -11.84
CA GLU A 151 -4.99 -6.39 -11.10
C GLU A 151 -4.48 -7.20 -9.88
N PRO A 152 -3.94 -8.42 -10.09
CA PRO A 152 -3.72 -9.40 -9.03
C PRO A 152 -2.63 -9.03 -8.02
N THR A 153 -1.67 -8.17 -8.38
CA THR A 153 -0.54 -7.86 -7.49
C THR A 153 -0.97 -7.18 -6.20
N GLY A 154 -2.09 -6.45 -6.21
CA GLY A 154 -2.68 -5.90 -4.98
C GLY A 154 -3.05 -7.00 -3.98
N VAL A 155 -3.65 -8.10 -4.45
CA VAL A 155 -4.04 -9.26 -3.62
C VAL A 155 -2.82 -9.90 -2.99
N TYR A 156 -1.74 -10.10 -3.75
CA TYR A 156 -0.48 -10.64 -3.22
C TYR A 156 0.17 -9.72 -2.20
N ALA A 157 0.17 -8.40 -2.43
CA ALA A 157 0.71 -7.43 -1.50
C ALA A 157 -0.06 -7.45 -0.17
N THR A 158 -1.38 -7.56 -0.22
CA THR A 158 -2.22 -7.69 0.98
C THR A 158 -1.90 -8.95 1.77
N LEU A 159 -1.79 -10.11 1.11
CA LEU A 159 -1.43 -11.37 1.78
C LEU A 159 -0.03 -11.34 2.39
N ALA A 160 0.93 -10.72 1.69
CA ALA A 160 2.29 -10.55 2.19
C ALA A 160 2.32 -9.62 3.42
N LEU A 161 1.58 -8.51 3.39
CA LEU A 161 1.52 -7.58 4.51
C LEU A 161 0.80 -8.18 5.72
N LEU A 162 -0.32 -8.89 5.51
CA LEU A 162 -1.00 -9.62 6.57
C LEU A 162 -0.04 -10.58 7.29
N GLY A 163 0.69 -11.41 6.53
CA GLY A 163 1.68 -12.32 7.09
C GLY A 163 2.84 -11.62 7.80
N LYS A 164 3.23 -10.42 7.35
CA LYS A 164 4.26 -9.61 8.01
C LYS A 164 3.76 -9.03 9.34
N ILE A 165 2.58 -8.40 9.34
CA ILE A 165 2.00 -7.79 10.54
C ILE A 165 1.76 -8.84 11.63
N LEU A 166 1.32 -10.05 11.26
CA LEU A 166 1.10 -11.12 12.24
C LEU A 166 2.38 -11.64 12.90
N LYS A 167 3.55 -11.39 12.31
CA LYS A 167 4.87 -11.78 12.84
C LYS A 167 5.58 -10.65 13.57
N ASP A 168 5.03 -9.44 13.57
CA ASP A 168 5.69 -8.23 14.06
C ASP A 168 4.79 -7.49 15.06
N ASP A 169 5.04 -7.75 16.35
CA ASP A 169 4.29 -7.16 17.45
C ASP A 169 4.47 -5.65 17.53
N HIS A 170 5.60 -5.10 17.08
CA HIS A 170 5.79 -3.66 17.02
C HIS A 170 4.87 -3.00 15.99
N LEU A 171 4.64 -3.66 14.85
CA LEU A 171 3.63 -3.19 13.89
C LEU A 171 2.22 -3.30 14.49
N ARG A 172 1.89 -4.38 15.19
CA ARG A 172 0.56 -4.54 15.83
C ARG A 172 0.34 -3.60 17.02
N GLN A 173 1.40 -3.12 17.67
CA GLN A 173 1.30 -2.07 18.69
C GLN A 173 0.99 -0.70 18.07
N ARG A 174 1.46 -0.44 16.86
CA ARG A 174 1.27 0.85 16.17
C ARG A 174 0.01 0.88 15.33
N PHE A 175 -0.45 -0.26 14.82
CA PHE A 175 -1.55 -0.34 13.87
C PHE A 175 -2.58 -1.41 14.23
N PHE A 176 -3.86 -1.01 14.20
CA PHE A 176 -4.99 -1.90 14.01
C PHE A 176 -5.30 -1.95 12.52
N VAL A 177 -5.16 -3.12 11.87
CA VAL A 177 -5.30 -3.21 10.41
C VAL A 177 -6.48 -4.08 10.02
N THR A 178 -7.43 -3.49 9.30
CA THR A 178 -8.50 -4.19 8.61
C THR A 178 -8.10 -4.41 7.15
N PHE A 179 -8.15 -5.65 6.70
CA PHE A 179 -7.89 -6.01 5.32
C PHE A 179 -9.18 -6.43 4.61
N ILE A 180 -9.30 -6.02 3.35
CA ILE A 180 -10.24 -6.56 2.36
C ILE A 180 -9.41 -7.11 1.19
N PRO A 181 -8.87 -8.34 1.30
CA PRO A 181 -7.79 -8.81 0.41
C PRO A 181 -8.19 -9.01 -1.05
N MET A 182 -9.45 -9.33 -1.31
CA MET A 182 -9.92 -9.73 -2.62
C MET A 182 -11.39 -9.36 -2.76
N VAL A 183 -11.66 -8.20 -3.37
CA VAL A 183 -13.03 -7.69 -3.53
C VAL A 183 -13.77 -8.39 -4.67
N ASN A 184 -13.12 -8.58 -5.80
CA ASN A 184 -13.68 -9.15 -7.03
C ASN A 184 -13.14 -10.56 -7.31
N SER A 185 -13.59 -11.55 -6.53
CA SER A 185 -13.18 -12.95 -6.71
C SER A 185 -13.47 -13.46 -8.13
N SER A 186 -14.66 -13.15 -8.67
CA SER A 186 -15.06 -13.60 -10.00
C SER A 186 -14.23 -13.01 -11.14
N GLY A 187 -13.96 -11.70 -11.10
CA GLY A 187 -13.09 -11.06 -12.06
C GLY A 187 -11.66 -11.56 -11.93
N LEU A 188 -11.18 -11.86 -10.71
CA LEU A 188 -9.84 -12.39 -10.50
C LEU A 188 -9.67 -13.77 -11.12
N ALA A 189 -10.65 -14.66 -10.93
CA ALA A 189 -10.67 -15.97 -11.57
C ALA A 189 -10.67 -15.87 -13.11
N ALA A 190 -11.38 -14.87 -13.65
CA ALA A 190 -11.48 -14.63 -15.09
C ALA A 190 -10.38 -13.72 -15.66
N MET A 191 -9.51 -13.14 -14.82
CA MET A 191 -8.56 -12.08 -15.18
C MET A 191 -9.22 -10.89 -15.90
N THR A 192 -10.41 -10.47 -15.45
CA THR A 192 -11.18 -9.34 -15.99
C THR A 192 -11.28 -8.19 -14.99
N ARG A 193 -11.46 -6.98 -15.51
CA ARG A 193 -11.65 -5.79 -14.67
C ARG A 193 -12.96 -5.86 -13.86
N LYS A 194 -14.03 -6.25 -14.54
CA LYS A 194 -15.40 -6.28 -14.01
C LYS A 194 -15.69 -7.61 -13.31
N ASN A 195 -16.76 -7.69 -12.54
CA ASN A 195 -17.21 -8.96 -11.95
C ASN A 195 -17.95 -9.83 -12.98
N ALA A 196 -18.39 -11.03 -12.58
CA ALA A 196 -19.12 -11.97 -13.44
C ALA A 196 -20.46 -11.42 -13.99
N ARG A 197 -20.96 -10.30 -13.46
CA ARG A 197 -22.15 -9.59 -13.97
C ARG A 197 -21.79 -8.43 -14.89
N ASP A 198 -20.55 -8.34 -15.35
CA ASP A 198 -20.02 -7.25 -16.15
C ASP A 198 -20.12 -5.86 -15.48
N GLN A 199 -20.04 -5.82 -14.15
CA GLN A 199 -20.09 -4.57 -13.37
C GLN A 199 -18.71 -4.17 -12.87
N ASP A 200 -18.36 -2.88 -13.01
CA ASP A 200 -17.17 -2.30 -12.38
C ASP A 200 -17.49 -1.95 -10.91
N ILE A 201 -16.99 -2.76 -9.99
CA ILE A 201 -17.24 -2.57 -8.56
C ILE A 201 -16.71 -1.22 -8.08
N ASN A 202 -15.61 -0.71 -8.65
CA ASN A 202 -15.03 0.59 -8.30
C ASN A 202 -15.74 1.78 -8.99
N ARG A 203 -16.93 1.56 -9.52
CA ARG A 203 -17.91 2.60 -9.91
C ARG A 203 -19.22 2.47 -9.14
N SER A 204 -19.31 1.49 -8.24
CA SER A 204 -20.56 1.11 -7.59
C SER A 204 -20.72 1.65 -6.17
N PHE A 205 -19.80 2.48 -5.67
CA PHE A 205 -19.90 3.08 -4.34
C PHE A 205 -20.78 4.34 -4.34
N ILE A 206 -21.97 4.23 -4.95
CA ILE A 206 -23.01 5.25 -5.05
C ILE A 206 -24.29 4.63 -4.49
N VAL A 207 -25.00 5.36 -3.64
CA VAL A 207 -26.28 4.90 -3.07
C VAL A 207 -27.25 4.55 -4.20
N GLY A 208 -27.88 3.39 -4.14
CA GLY A 208 -28.80 2.90 -5.17
C GLY A 208 -28.14 2.22 -6.39
N HIS A 209 -26.84 2.34 -6.59
CA HIS A 209 -26.11 1.77 -7.74
C HIS A 209 -24.97 0.83 -7.34
N GLN A 210 -25.21 0.04 -6.29
CA GLN A 210 -24.21 -0.83 -5.70
C GLN A 210 -24.26 -2.25 -6.27
N THR A 211 -23.09 -2.76 -6.64
CA THR A 211 -22.83 -4.20 -6.81
C THR A 211 -23.04 -4.95 -5.49
N ALA A 212 -23.08 -6.28 -5.52
CA ALA A 212 -23.20 -7.07 -4.29
C ALA A 212 -21.99 -6.85 -3.36
N GLU A 213 -20.80 -6.78 -3.97
CA GLU A 213 -19.51 -6.49 -3.36
C GLU A 213 -19.50 -5.09 -2.74
N GLY A 214 -19.83 -4.07 -3.53
CA GLY A 214 -19.88 -2.67 -3.08
C GLY A 214 -20.86 -2.49 -1.92
N ARG A 215 -22.04 -3.12 -1.99
CA ARG A 215 -23.04 -3.06 -0.93
C ARG A 215 -22.57 -3.74 0.36
N ALA A 216 -21.91 -4.90 0.25
CA ALA A 216 -21.37 -5.60 1.41
C ALA A 216 -20.27 -4.77 2.11
N LEU A 217 -19.38 -4.14 1.33
CA LEU A 217 -18.34 -3.25 1.86
C LEU A 217 -18.93 -2.00 2.50
N THR A 218 -19.89 -1.33 1.83
CA THR A 218 -20.55 -0.15 2.39
C THR A 218 -21.26 -0.47 3.70
N ARG A 219 -21.94 -1.62 3.83
CA ARG A 219 -22.55 -2.04 5.10
C ARG A 219 -21.50 -2.33 6.18
N SER A 220 -20.43 -3.04 5.82
CA SER A 220 -19.40 -3.43 6.80
C SER A 220 -18.59 -2.25 7.32
N LEU A 221 -18.27 -1.29 6.46
CA LEU A 221 -17.36 -0.18 6.76
C LEU A 221 -18.07 1.15 7.01
N GLY A 222 -19.37 1.22 6.76
CA GLY A 222 -20.15 2.46 6.73
C GLY A 222 -20.12 3.26 8.04
N GLY A 223 -20.12 2.56 9.17
CA GLY A 223 -20.09 3.14 10.52
C GLY A 223 -18.69 3.32 11.11
N GLU A 224 -17.64 2.94 10.40
CA GLU A 224 -16.28 2.98 10.94
C GLU A 224 -15.52 4.25 10.57
N ARG A 225 -14.43 4.49 11.30
CA ARG A 225 -13.44 5.54 11.01
C ARG A 225 -12.04 4.93 10.99
N PHE A 226 -11.22 5.44 10.09
CA PHE A 226 -9.84 5.02 9.90
C PHE A 226 -8.92 6.26 9.90
N ASP A 227 -7.68 6.07 10.31
CA ASP A 227 -6.65 7.09 10.15
C ASP A 227 -6.09 7.05 8.72
N LEU A 228 -6.07 5.87 8.10
CA LEU A 228 -5.59 5.64 6.74
C LEU A 228 -6.43 4.57 6.03
N SER A 229 -6.85 4.83 4.80
CA SER A 229 -7.35 3.82 3.87
C SER A 229 -6.51 3.78 2.59
N LEU A 230 -6.11 2.57 2.20
CA LEU A 230 -5.35 2.29 0.99
C LEU A 230 -6.12 1.30 0.12
N ASP A 231 -6.36 1.66 -1.13
CA ASP A 231 -6.94 0.79 -2.14
C ASP A 231 -5.88 0.46 -3.20
N LEU A 232 -5.49 -0.81 -3.33
CA LEU A 232 -4.37 -1.22 -4.17
C LEU A 232 -4.83 -1.65 -5.58
N HIS A 233 -4.37 -0.92 -6.60
CA HIS A 233 -4.75 -1.04 -8.01
C HIS A 233 -3.53 -1.19 -8.92
N GLY A 234 -3.77 -1.66 -10.14
CA GLY A 234 -2.79 -1.73 -11.21
C GLY A 234 -3.23 -0.99 -12.46
N ALA A 235 -2.37 -0.13 -13.00
CA ALA A 235 -2.67 0.65 -14.20
C ALA A 235 -1.79 0.27 -15.39
N PHE A 236 -2.33 0.37 -16.60
CA PHE A 236 -1.53 0.39 -17.84
C PHE A 236 -0.90 1.77 -18.02
N ARG A 237 0.09 2.06 -17.17
CA ARG A 237 0.89 3.30 -17.13
C ARG A 237 2.36 2.95 -16.89
N GLU A 238 3.25 3.91 -17.16
CA GLU A 238 4.70 3.70 -17.17
C GLU A 238 5.39 3.96 -15.80
N GLY A 239 4.62 4.13 -14.71
CA GLY A 239 5.18 4.34 -13.38
C GLY A 239 4.18 4.14 -12.26
N PHE A 240 4.69 4.07 -11.03
CA PHE A 240 3.88 4.04 -9.82
C PHE A 240 3.27 5.42 -9.54
N PHE A 241 2.06 5.44 -9.02
CA PHE A 241 1.43 6.70 -8.59
C PHE A 241 0.42 6.46 -7.46
N LEU A 242 0.01 7.55 -6.85
CA LEU A 242 -0.93 7.60 -5.75
C LEU A 242 -2.00 8.63 -6.10
N ILE A 243 -3.27 8.22 -6.03
CA ILE A 243 -4.41 9.10 -6.23
C ILE A 243 -4.98 9.46 -4.86
N ARG A 244 -4.94 10.75 -4.50
CA ARG A 244 -5.54 11.23 -3.24
C ARG A 244 -7.02 11.54 -3.39
N ALA A 245 -7.77 11.40 -2.30
CA ALA A 245 -9.18 11.75 -2.28
C ALA A 245 -9.43 13.20 -1.92
N LYS A 246 -8.63 13.75 -1.00
CA LYS A 246 -8.69 15.12 -0.50
C LYS A 246 -7.27 15.66 -0.41
N ASP A 247 -7.13 16.96 -0.19
CA ASP A 247 -5.82 17.52 0.15
C ASP A 247 -5.31 16.90 1.45
N ASP A 248 -4.04 16.55 1.45
CA ASP A 248 -3.34 15.86 2.53
C ASP A 248 -2.05 16.60 2.94
N GLY A 249 -1.94 17.87 2.53
CA GLY A 249 -0.75 18.70 2.73
C GLY A 249 0.45 18.11 2.00
N THR A 250 1.31 17.40 2.75
CA THR A 250 2.54 16.81 2.19
C THR A 250 2.60 15.29 2.34
N ILE A 251 1.55 14.64 2.85
CA ILE A 251 1.60 13.20 3.17
C ILE A 251 1.81 12.35 1.92
N SER A 252 1.00 12.50 0.86
CA SER A 252 1.19 11.80 -0.42
C SER A 252 2.59 12.00 -1.01
N GLN A 253 3.12 13.22 -0.99
CA GLN A 253 4.46 13.51 -1.47
C GLN A 253 5.55 12.78 -0.65
N ARG A 254 5.40 12.73 0.68
CA ARG A 254 6.32 11.97 1.56
C ARG A 254 6.20 10.47 1.38
N ILE A 255 5.03 9.96 1.02
CA ILE A 255 4.84 8.54 0.68
C ILE A 255 5.65 8.21 -0.58
N LEU A 256 5.48 9.02 -1.62
CA LEU A 256 6.10 8.85 -2.93
C LEU A 256 7.63 9.02 -2.90
N SER A 257 8.18 9.82 -1.99
CA SER A 257 9.64 10.02 -1.87
C SER A 257 10.41 8.75 -1.48
N SER A 258 9.71 7.69 -1.04
CA SER A 258 10.30 6.37 -0.82
C SER A 258 10.72 5.65 -2.11
N MET A 259 10.22 6.13 -3.27
CA MET A 259 10.50 5.60 -4.59
C MET A 259 11.54 6.45 -5.33
N PRO A 260 12.41 5.84 -6.15
CA PRO A 260 13.21 6.60 -7.10
C PRO A 260 12.30 7.42 -8.02
N SER A 261 12.64 8.70 -8.27
CA SER A 261 11.85 9.58 -9.15
C SER A 261 11.54 8.93 -10.50
N ALA A 262 12.49 8.22 -11.11
CA ALA A 262 12.30 7.52 -12.39
C ALA A 262 11.24 6.39 -12.36
N ALA A 263 10.90 5.85 -11.18
CA ALA A 263 9.87 4.83 -11.03
C ALA A 263 8.45 5.41 -10.87
N LEU A 264 8.34 6.74 -10.67
CA LEU A 264 7.06 7.42 -10.49
C LEU A 264 6.50 7.91 -11.82
N LEU A 265 5.18 7.83 -11.96
CA LEU A 265 4.45 8.37 -13.10
C LEU A 265 4.74 9.86 -13.28
N ALA A 266 4.91 10.28 -14.52
CA ALA A 266 5.06 11.68 -14.88
C ALA A 266 4.23 11.97 -16.12
N PRO A 267 3.70 13.20 -16.25
CA PRO A 267 3.06 13.62 -17.48
C PRO A 267 4.12 13.82 -18.57
N ALA A 268 3.68 13.90 -19.83
CA ALA A 268 4.58 14.32 -20.90
C ALA A 268 5.04 15.77 -20.68
N PRO A 269 6.17 16.21 -21.26
CA PRO A 269 6.60 17.60 -21.15
C PRO A 269 5.50 18.57 -21.60
N GLY A 270 5.14 19.52 -20.72
CA GLY A 270 4.08 20.49 -20.98
C GLY A 270 2.67 20.03 -20.59
N GLU A 271 2.49 18.77 -20.18
CA GLU A 271 1.22 18.25 -19.69
C GLU A 271 1.14 18.26 -18.16
N SER A 272 -0.09 18.40 -17.64
CA SER A 272 -0.39 18.30 -16.20
C SER A 272 -1.25 17.08 -15.86
N ALA A 273 -1.66 16.28 -16.85
CA ALA A 273 -2.55 15.15 -16.67
C ALA A 273 -2.07 13.91 -17.43
N VAL A 274 -2.48 12.72 -16.96
CA VAL A 274 -2.24 11.44 -17.64
C VAL A 274 -3.55 10.65 -17.70
N GLY A 275 -4.30 10.82 -18.78
CA GLY A 275 -5.66 10.29 -18.89
C GLY A 275 -6.60 10.98 -17.88
N PRO A 276 -7.36 10.25 -17.03
CA PRO A 276 -8.34 10.84 -16.11
C PRO A 276 -7.71 11.34 -14.79
N TYR A 277 -6.39 11.52 -14.77
CA TYR A 277 -5.62 11.84 -13.57
C TYR A 277 -4.90 13.18 -13.75
N GLU A 278 -5.18 14.13 -12.88
CA GLU A 278 -4.42 15.38 -12.77
C GLU A 278 -3.22 15.15 -11.84
N LEU A 279 -2.02 15.49 -12.29
CA LEU A 279 -0.79 15.31 -11.53
C LEU A 279 -0.37 16.65 -10.89
N HIS A 280 -0.35 16.68 -9.56
CA HIS A 280 0.14 17.83 -8.78
C HIS A 280 1.62 17.68 -8.40
N SER A 281 2.16 16.48 -8.54
CA SER A 281 3.58 16.19 -8.39
C SER A 281 3.92 14.91 -9.16
N ARG A 282 5.20 14.57 -9.26
CA ARG A 282 5.60 13.30 -9.87
C ARG A 282 5.06 12.13 -9.06
N GLY A 283 4.22 11.30 -9.67
CA GLY A 283 3.49 10.20 -9.05
C GLY A 283 2.31 10.61 -8.15
N GLY A 284 2.12 11.90 -7.86
CA GLY A 284 1.01 12.38 -7.04
C GLY A 284 -0.13 12.86 -7.92
N ALA A 285 -1.29 12.20 -7.79
CA ALA A 285 -2.45 12.45 -8.65
C ALA A 285 -3.75 12.72 -7.87
N THR A 286 -4.70 13.34 -8.55
CA THR A 286 -6.12 13.45 -8.18
C THR A 286 -6.99 12.87 -9.30
N SER A 287 -8.25 12.54 -8.99
CA SER A 287 -9.19 12.03 -9.99
C SER A 287 -10.62 12.34 -9.57
N ASN A 288 -11.43 12.76 -10.54
CA ASN A 288 -12.86 13.06 -10.38
C ASN A 288 -13.77 11.86 -10.73
N ASN A 289 -13.19 10.67 -10.89
CA ASN A 289 -13.96 9.46 -11.17
C ASN A 289 -14.98 9.18 -10.04
N PRO A 290 -16.29 9.16 -10.34
CA PRO A 290 -17.32 8.96 -9.33
C PRO A 290 -17.41 7.49 -8.90
N GLY A 291 -18.02 7.26 -7.74
CA GLY A 291 -18.37 5.91 -7.26
C GLY A 291 -17.18 5.01 -6.94
N THR A 292 -16.00 5.58 -6.69
CA THR A 292 -14.80 4.84 -6.30
C THR A 292 -14.80 4.46 -4.83
N PHE A 293 -14.11 3.36 -4.49
CA PHE A 293 -13.94 2.95 -3.11
C PHE A 293 -13.15 3.98 -2.29
N LYS A 294 -12.09 4.54 -2.88
CA LYS A 294 -11.34 5.68 -2.32
C LYS A 294 -12.27 6.85 -1.95
N GLY A 295 -13.19 7.22 -2.84
CA GLY A 295 -14.17 8.28 -2.60
C GLY A 295 -15.14 7.93 -1.46
N PHE A 296 -15.64 6.69 -1.42
CA PHE A 296 -16.45 6.25 -0.28
C PHE A 296 -15.69 6.30 1.06
N MET A 297 -14.41 5.94 1.04
CA MET A 297 -13.57 5.94 2.23
C MET A 297 -13.07 7.34 2.64
N SER A 298 -13.09 8.35 1.76
CA SER A 298 -12.63 9.72 2.11
C SER A 298 -13.52 10.43 3.12
N GLU A 299 -14.77 9.98 3.28
CA GLU A 299 -15.68 10.46 4.32
C GLU A 299 -15.50 9.71 5.65
N ARG A 300 -14.63 8.69 5.66
CA ARG A 300 -14.43 7.76 6.77
C ARG A 300 -12.97 7.61 7.17
N SER A 301 -12.06 8.29 6.47
CA SER A 301 -10.63 8.19 6.69
C SER A 301 -10.00 9.57 6.70
N THR A 302 -9.06 9.83 7.61
CA THR A 302 -8.25 11.06 7.57
C THR A 302 -7.47 11.14 6.26
N TYR A 303 -6.86 10.02 5.86
CA TYR A 303 -6.19 9.88 4.57
C TYR A 303 -6.80 8.72 3.79
N SER A 304 -7.16 8.95 2.52
CA SER A 304 -7.72 7.93 1.62
C SER A 304 -7.03 8.00 0.26
N TYR A 305 -6.39 6.89 -0.12
CA TYR A 305 -5.56 6.80 -1.32
C TYR A 305 -5.87 5.56 -2.15
N THR A 306 -5.77 5.72 -3.47
CA THR A 306 -5.56 4.59 -4.39
C THR A 306 -4.07 4.54 -4.71
N LEU A 307 -3.42 3.39 -4.50
CA LEU A 307 -2.03 3.15 -4.90
C LEU A 307 -2.02 2.34 -6.19
N GLU A 308 -1.30 2.83 -7.18
CA GLU A 308 -1.31 2.29 -8.54
C GLU A 308 0.09 1.79 -8.90
N TYR A 309 0.21 0.50 -9.20
CA TYR A 309 1.43 -0.06 -9.78
C TYR A 309 1.33 -0.13 -11.31
N PRO A 310 2.45 0.09 -12.03
CA PRO A 310 2.48 -0.06 -13.48
C PRO A 310 2.43 -1.54 -13.85
N ARG A 311 1.34 -1.95 -14.51
CA ARG A 311 1.12 -3.35 -14.91
C ARG A 311 2.18 -3.86 -15.87
N ARG A 312 2.79 -2.99 -16.68
CA ARG A 312 3.87 -3.39 -17.61
C ARG A 312 5.18 -3.80 -16.94
N LEU A 313 5.35 -3.59 -15.63
CA LEU A 313 6.52 -4.08 -14.91
C LEU A 313 6.41 -5.58 -14.61
N ALA A 314 7.55 -6.26 -14.49
CA ALA A 314 7.61 -7.61 -13.97
C ALA A 314 6.95 -7.72 -12.58
N SER A 315 6.18 -8.78 -12.33
CA SER A 315 5.32 -8.90 -11.13
C SER A 315 6.09 -8.77 -9.80
N LYS A 316 7.35 -9.24 -9.74
CA LYS A 316 8.23 -9.03 -8.57
C LYS A 316 8.47 -7.54 -8.28
N ARG A 317 8.67 -6.74 -9.33
CA ARG A 317 8.89 -5.29 -9.21
C ARG A 317 7.60 -4.58 -8.82
N GLN A 318 6.48 -4.95 -9.45
CA GLN A 318 5.15 -4.45 -9.05
C GLN A 318 4.92 -4.66 -7.55
N LEU A 319 5.08 -5.91 -7.07
CA LEU A 319 4.87 -6.29 -5.67
C LEU A 319 5.82 -5.53 -4.74
N SER A 320 7.12 -5.49 -5.05
CA SER A 320 8.11 -4.80 -4.22
C SER A 320 7.87 -3.30 -4.12
N GLY A 321 7.48 -2.65 -5.22
CA GLY A 321 7.18 -1.22 -5.23
C GLY A 321 5.89 -0.90 -4.49
N LEU A 322 4.86 -1.73 -4.65
CA LEU A 322 3.60 -1.58 -3.93
C LEU A 322 3.79 -1.75 -2.42
N LEU A 323 4.51 -2.80 -1.98
CA LEU A 323 4.84 -3.00 -0.56
C LEU A 323 5.68 -1.85 0.02
N ARG A 324 6.59 -1.27 -0.78
CA ARG A 324 7.38 -0.09 -0.39
C ARG A 324 6.48 1.13 -0.18
N LEU A 325 5.56 1.40 -1.10
CA LEU A 325 4.60 2.51 -0.97
C LEU A 325 3.66 2.32 0.24
N VAL A 326 3.15 1.10 0.46
CA VAL A 326 2.32 0.79 1.63
C VAL A 326 3.11 0.99 2.93
N GLY A 327 4.33 0.47 3.01
CA GLY A 327 5.20 0.70 4.18
C GLY A 327 5.51 2.18 4.41
N SER A 328 5.70 2.95 3.33
CA SER A 328 5.90 4.39 3.40
C SER A 328 4.65 5.13 3.90
N ALA A 329 3.45 4.71 3.46
CA ALA A 329 2.17 5.24 3.93
C ALA A 329 1.98 5.02 5.43
N LEU A 330 2.19 3.79 5.90
CA LEU A 330 2.10 3.45 7.33
C LEU A 330 3.05 4.31 8.17
N ASN A 331 4.30 4.46 7.73
CA ASN A 331 5.30 5.24 8.46
C ASN A 331 4.97 6.74 8.49
N ASN A 332 4.49 7.31 7.38
CA ASN A 332 4.20 8.74 7.31
C ASN A 332 2.95 9.11 8.09
N VAL A 333 1.89 8.30 8.05
CA VAL A 333 0.69 8.57 8.87
C VAL A 333 1.00 8.42 10.36
N ASP A 334 1.85 7.46 10.76
CA ASP A 334 2.24 7.33 12.17
C ASP A 334 3.07 8.51 12.69
N ARG A 335 3.99 9.05 11.87
CA ARG A 335 4.89 10.14 12.27
C ARG A 335 4.29 11.54 12.10
N HIS A 336 3.49 11.73 11.06
CA HIS A 336 3.08 13.05 10.58
C HIS A 336 1.57 13.18 10.36
N GLY A 337 0.81 12.09 10.55
CA GLY A 337 -0.64 12.16 10.50
C GLY A 337 -1.16 13.11 11.58
N GLN A 338 -2.23 13.84 11.26
CA GLN A 338 -2.90 14.68 12.24
C GLN A 338 -3.44 13.79 13.37
N ARG A 339 -2.78 13.86 14.53
CA ARG A 339 -3.25 13.23 15.76
C ARG A 339 -4.25 14.21 16.37
N ASN A 340 -5.52 14.05 16.00
CA ASN A 340 -6.62 14.76 16.65
C ASN A 340 -6.70 14.41 18.14
#